data_AF-A0AAV5Q072-F1
#
_entry.id   AF-A0AAV5Q072-F1
#
_cell.length_a   1.000
_cell.length_b   1.000
_cell.length_c   1.000
_cell.angle_alpha   90.00
_cell.angle_beta   90.00
_cell.angle_gamma   90.00
#
_symmetry.space_group_name_H-M   'P 1'
#
loop_
_entity.id
_entity.type
_entity.pdbx_description
1 polymer ?
#
loop_
_entity_poly.entity_id
_entity_poly.type
_entity_poly.pdbx_seq_one_letter_code
_entity_poly.pdbx_strand_id
1 'polypeptide(L)'
;MTTLSRRLFSSCSRVLNEQKSSLDPKKVAHMQYLLKYYSPDVVSTILKAESAIDPKHYANKKLSNVQFAPHFLTDFTKRDAYWDHVEPGTPQDFLKVNQPNTSTFPADKEVSLQPDNASPVNDLAKKLSLMSGYDEAYIKKLKVKTLILKIVRNQTSKGKIDSYYTLVCAGDGKGMLGIGEGKDLESPRKAMLKAHWQAVKNLAKVPRLEDRTVYGNIEHKYVSSVVQLRSAPPGSGLRCNPMIFELAQCAGIKDLSAKVYRSRNKMNVVKCTMEALLKQKTMDQIANERGKKVIDLRKTYYSVQK
;
A
#
# COMPACT_ATOMS: atom_id res chain seq x y z
N MET A 1 29.56 -97.64 -49.88
CA MET A 1 29.63 -96.85 -48.64
C MET A 1 30.71 -95.79 -48.79
N THR A 2 30.31 -94.51 -48.71
CA THR A 2 31.01 -93.33 -48.13
C THR A 2 32.45 -93.01 -48.56
N THR A 3 32.66 -91.96 -49.40
CA THR A 3 32.91 -90.52 -49.11
C THR A 3 34.37 -90.17 -48.80
N LEU A 4 34.95 -89.22 -49.55
CA LEU A 4 35.35 -87.88 -49.05
C LEU A 4 36.18 -87.13 -50.11
N SER A 5 35.63 -86.03 -50.62
CA SER A 5 36.32 -85.11 -51.52
C SER A 5 37.27 -84.20 -50.72
N ARG A 6 38.52 -84.11 -51.19
CA ARG A 6 39.49 -83.08 -50.79
C ARG A 6 39.01 -81.69 -51.19
N ARG A 7 39.16 -80.71 -50.29
CA ARG A 7 39.86 -79.42 -50.50
C ARG A 7 39.73 -78.56 -49.23
N LEU A 8 40.87 -78.24 -48.62
CA LEU A 8 40.99 -77.22 -47.58
C LEU A 8 42.05 -76.20 -47.98
N PHE A 9 41.82 -74.99 -47.47
CA PHE A 9 42.69 -73.80 -47.39
C PHE A 9 42.56 -72.74 -48.48
N SER A 10 41.94 -71.60 -48.12
CA SER A 10 42.59 -70.29 -48.25
C SER A 10 41.93 -69.20 -47.37
N SER A 11 42.75 -68.62 -46.48
CA SER A 11 42.72 -67.31 -45.81
C SER A 11 41.39 -66.63 -45.42
N CYS A 12 41.02 -66.73 -44.13
CA CYS A 12 40.03 -65.88 -43.47
C CYS A 12 40.71 -64.79 -42.61
N SER A 13 41.51 -63.91 -43.22
CA SER A 13 42.11 -62.74 -42.54
C SER A 13 41.61 -61.40 -43.10
N ARG A 14 40.97 -61.38 -44.28
CA ARG A 14 40.42 -60.14 -44.88
C ARG A 14 39.09 -59.71 -44.27
N VAL A 15 38.26 -60.65 -43.82
CA VAL A 15 36.89 -60.39 -43.35
C VAL A 15 36.87 -59.66 -42.00
N LEU A 16 37.90 -59.82 -41.17
CA LEU A 16 37.95 -59.18 -39.84
C LEU A 16 38.38 -57.70 -39.87
N ASN A 17 38.97 -57.22 -40.97
CA ASN A 17 39.36 -55.81 -41.09
C ASN A 17 38.29 -54.95 -41.81
N GLU A 18 37.36 -55.58 -42.53
CA GLU A 18 36.26 -54.88 -43.21
C GLU A 18 35.12 -54.51 -42.27
N GLN A 19 34.98 -55.13 -41.09
CA GLN A 19 33.94 -54.72 -40.12
C GLN A 19 34.28 -53.43 -39.33
N LYS A 20 35.48 -52.88 -39.51
CA LYS A 20 35.80 -51.48 -39.16
C LYS A 20 35.51 -50.51 -40.32
N SER A 21 34.56 -50.84 -41.20
CA SER A 21 34.10 -49.97 -42.27
C SER A 21 33.33 -48.76 -41.73
N SER A 22 34.06 -47.66 -41.62
CA SER A 22 33.60 -46.27 -41.78
C SER A 22 32.37 -45.84 -40.98
N LEU A 23 32.54 -45.56 -39.68
CA LEU A 23 31.68 -44.59 -39.02
C LEU A 23 31.85 -43.25 -39.73
N ASP A 24 30.77 -42.67 -40.26
CA ASP A 24 30.83 -41.38 -40.95
C ASP A 24 31.53 -40.34 -40.07
N PRO A 25 32.59 -39.67 -40.53
CA PRO A 25 33.36 -38.73 -39.70
C PRO A 25 32.48 -37.59 -39.17
N LYS A 26 31.42 -37.25 -39.91
CA LYS A 26 30.39 -36.28 -39.50
C LYS A 26 29.54 -36.76 -38.31
N LYS A 27 29.17 -38.04 -38.26
CA LYS A 27 28.42 -38.63 -37.14
C LYS A 27 29.28 -38.72 -35.89
N VAL A 28 30.56 -39.04 -36.05
CA VAL A 28 31.52 -39.05 -34.94
C VAL A 28 31.72 -37.64 -34.37
N ALA A 29 31.88 -36.64 -35.25
CA ALA A 29 31.99 -35.23 -34.83
C ALA A 29 30.70 -34.72 -34.15
N HIS A 30 29.52 -35.10 -34.65
CA HIS A 30 28.22 -34.80 -34.04
C HIS A 30 28.09 -35.40 -32.64
N MET A 31 28.43 -36.68 -32.47
CA MET A 31 28.45 -37.34 -31.16
C MET A 31 29.41 -36.65 -30.19
N GLN A 32 30.61 -36.29 -30.64
CA GLN A 32 31.58 -35.56 -29.82
C GLN A 32 31.06 -34.18 -29.41
N TYR A 33 30.33 -33.50 -30.30
CA TYR A 33 29.67 -32.23 -29.99
C TYR A 33 28.58 -32.38 -28.93
N LEU A 34 27.71 -33.39 -29.05
CA LEU A 34 26.64 -33.65 -28.07
C LEU A 34 27.20 -34.00 -26.68
N LEU A 35 28.27 -34.79 -26.62
CA LEU A 35 28.95 -35.16 -25.36
C LEU A 35 29.53 -33.95 -24.61
N LYS A 36 29.75 -32.81 -25.28
CA LYS A 36 30.15 -31.56 -24.62
C LYS A 36 29.04 -30.99 -23.72
N TYR A 37 27.78 -31.26 -24.04
CA TYR A 37 26.61 -30.64 -23.39
C TYR A 37 25.74 -31.64 -22.62
N TYR A 38 25.71 -32.92 -23.03
CA TYR A 38 24.81 -33.94 -22.49
C TYR A 38 25.55 -35.15 -21.90
N SER A 39 24.89 -35.85 -20.98
CA SER A 39 25.39 -37.11 -20.41
C SER A 39 25.42 -38.22 -21.46
N PRO A 40 26.33 -39.21 -21.35
CA PRO A 40 26.46 -40.26 -22.35
C PRO A 40 25.17 -41.06 -22.57
N ASP A 41 24.36 -41.24 -21.52
CA ASP A 41 23.07 -41.92 -21.60
C ASP A 41 22.08 -41.15 -22.48
N VAL A 42 22.00 -39.83 -22.32
CA VAL A 42 21.16 -38.94 -23.14
C VAL A 42 21.68 -38.86 -24.57
N VAL A 43 23.00 -38.80 -24.76
CA VAL A 43 23.58 -38.84 -26.12
C VAL A 43 23.21 -40.16 -26.82
N SER A 44 23.23 -41.28 -26.09
CA SER A 44 22.83 -42.58 -26.64
C SER A 44 21.36 -42.61 -27.07
N THR A 45 20.46 -41.92 -26.36
CA THR A 45 19.03 -41.86 -26.70
C THR A 45 18.78 -40.90 -27.86
N ILE A 46 19.49 -39.77 -27.92
CA ILE A 46 19.44 -38.84 -29.05
C ILE A 46 19.84 -39.56 -30.34
N LEU A 47 20.95 -40.29 -30.35
CA LEU A 47 21.41 -41.02 -31.54
C LEU A 47 20.41 -42.10 -31.98
N LYS A 48 19.75 -42.78 -31.03
CA LYS A 48 18.66 -43.73 -31.32
C LYS A 48 17.43 -43.03 -31.91
N ALA A 49 17.10 -41.84 -31.43
CA ALA A 49 15.99 -41.06 -31.96
C ALA A 49 16.29 -40.56 -33.38
N GLU A 50 17.50 -40.04 -33.62
CA GLU A 50 17.95 -39.59 -34.95
C GLU A 50 17.97 -40.74 -35.98
N SER A 51 18.34 -41.96 -35.57
CA SER A 51 18.32 -43.10 -36.48
C SER A 51 16.92 -43.64 -36.77
N ALA A 52 15.99 -43.47 -35.83
CA ALA A 52 14.59 -43.89 -36.00
C ALA A 52 13.74 -42.89 -36.78
N ILE A 53 14.13 -41.60 -36.79
CA ILE A 53 13.31 -40.49 -37.29
C ILE A 53 13.90 -39.94 -38.59
N ASP A 54 13.27 -40.23 -39.73
CA ASP A 54 13.72 -39.67 -41.01
C ASP A 54 13.32 -38.20 -41.19
N PRO A 55 14.25 -37.30 -41.60
CA PRO A 55 13.95 -35.88 -41.82
C PRO A 55 12.84 -35.61 -42.84
N LYS A 56 12.67 -36.51 -43.82
CA LYS A 56 11.65 -36.41 -44.87
C LYS A 56 10.22 -36.43 -44.29
N HIS A 57 10.01 -37.05 -43.13
CA HIS A 57 8.69 -37.11 -42.49
C HIS A 57 8.20 -35.75 -41.97
N TYR A 58 9.09 -34.80 -41.70
CA TYR A 58 8.73 -33.50 -41.12
C TYR A 58 8.47 -32.41 -42.18
N ALA A 59 9.00 -32.58 -43.40
CA ALA A 59 8.92 -31.57 -44.45
C ALA A 59 7.47 -31.15 -44.79
N ASN A 60 6.51 -32.09 -44.70
CA ASN A 60 5.10 -31.85 -45.05
C ASN A 60 4.14 -31.99 -43.84
N LYS A 61 4.66 -32.04 -42.62
CA LYS A 61 3.85 -32.30 -41.42
C LYS A 61 3.10 -31.04 -40.97
N LYS A 62 1.76 -31.07 -40.98
CA LYS A 62 0.92 -30.02 -40.38
C LYS A 62 0.95 -30.13 -38.85
N LEU A 63 1.01 -29.00 -38.15
CA LEU A 63 0.91 -28.98 -36.69
C LEU A 63 -0.48 -29.46 -36.25
N SER A 64 -0.53 -30.27 -35.20
CA SER A 64 -1.77 -30.67 -34.56
C SER A 64 -2.38 -29.51 -33.78
N ASN A 65 -3.71 -29.49 -33.67
CA ASN A 65 -4.41 -28.51 -32.83
C ASN A 65 -4.17 -28.70 -31.33
N VAL A 66 -3.63 -29.86 -30.93
CA VAL A 66 -3.29 -30.18 -29.54
C VAL A 66 -1.81 -29.85 -29.29
N GLN A 67 -1.54 -29.15 -28.19
CA GLN A 67 -0.19 -28.83 -27.73
C GLN A 67 0.26 -29.87 -26.70
N PHE A 68 1.19 -30.73 -27.10
CA PHE A 68 1.82 -31.71 -26.20
C PHE A 68 3.02 -31.11 -25.45
N ALA A 69 3.83 -30.29 -26.14
CA ALA A 69 5.02 -29.66 -25.57
C ALA A 69 4.67 -28.37 -24.79
N PRO A 70 5.50 -27.96 -23.82
CA PRO A 70 5.33 -26.69 -23.13
C PRO A 70 5.51 -25.50 -24.08
N HIS A 71 5.06 -24.32 -23.63
CA HIS A 71 5.14 -23.09 -24.42
C HIS A 71 6.56 -22.51 -24.50
N PHE A 72 7.43 -22.89 -23.57
CA PHE A 72 8.83 -22.47 -23.53
C PHE A 72 9.73 -23.61 -24.03
N LEU A 73 10.86 -23.23 -24.64
CA LEU A 73 11.86 -24.20 -25.10
C LEU A 73 12.63 -24.75 -23.90
N THR A 74 12.63 -26.07 -23.74
CA THR A 74 13.41 -26.78 -22.74
C THR A 74 13.83 -28.14 -23.30
N ASP A 75 15.00 -28.62 -22.88
CA ASP A 75 15.54 -29.93 -23.28
C ASP A 75 15.23 -31.04 -22.26
N PHE A 76 14.56 -30.72 -21.15
CA PHE A 76 14.15 -31.64 -20.08
C PHE A 76 15.26 -32.50 -19.48
N THR A 77 16.52 -32.13 -19.68
CA THR A 77 17.66 -32.91 -19.19
C THR A 77 17.92 -32.68 -17.71
N LYS A 78 17.59 -31.48 -17.22
CA LYS A 78 17.65 -31.11 -15.80
C LYS A 78 16.24 -31.03 -15.25
N ARG A 79 16.04 -31.60 -14.06
CA ARG A 79 14.78 -31.42 -13.31
C ARG A 79 14.76 -30.05 -12.64
N ASP A 80 13.65 -29.35 -12.79
CA ASP A 80 13.36 -28.13 -12.06
C ASP A 80 12.81 -28.48 -10.67
N ALA A 81 13.26 -27.77 -9.64
CA ALA A 81 12.86 -28.05 -8.25
C ALA A 81 11.37 -27.77 -7.98
N TYR A 82 10.76 -26.87 -8.75
CA TYR A 82 9.37 -26.45 -8.60
C TYR A 82 8.45 -27.11 -9.63
N TRP A 83 8.84 -27.09 -10.90
CA TRP A 83 7.97 -27.55 -12.00
C TRP A 83 7.95 -29.06 -12.19
N ASP A 84 9.03 -29.76 -11.86
CA ASP A 84 9.08 -31.21 -11.94
C ASP A 84 8.71 -31.86 -10.61
N HIS A 85 8.21 -33.09 -10.66
CA HIS A 85 7.88 -33.83 -9.46
C HIS A 85 9.13 -34.19 -8.65
N VAL A 86 8.98 -34.13 -7.32
CA VAL A 86 9.99 -34.64 -6.39
C VAL A 86 10.27 -36.10 -6.71
N GLU A 87 11.53 -36.50 -6.59
CA GLU A 87 11.94 -37.85 -6.95
C GLU A 87 11.18 -38.90 -6.11
N PRO A 88 10.67 -39.97 -6.75
CA PRO A 88 10.02 -41.04 -6.04
C PRO A 88 10.95 -41.64 -4.98
N GLY A 89 10.52 -41.60 -3.71
CA GLY A 89 11.28 -42.15 -2.58
C GLY A 89 12.03 -41.12 -1.72
N THR A 90 12.03 -39.83 -2.08
CA THR A 90 12.55 -38.78 -1.20
C THR A 90 11.64 -38.58 0.03
N PRO A 91 12.16 -38.63 1.27
CA PRO A 91 11.39 -38.33 2.47
C PRO A 91 10.82 -36.91 2.44
N GLN A 92 9.54 -36.75 2.75
CA GLN A 92 8.86 -35.45 2.76
C GLN A 92 8.63 -34.97 4.19
N ASP A 93 9.10 -33.76 4.50
CA ASP A 93 8.82 -33.09 5.77
C ASP A 93 7.45 -32.40 5.70
N PHE A 94 6.41 -32.98 6.31
CA PHE A 94 5.06 -32.39 6.31
C PHE A 94 4.96 -31.02 7.02
N LEU A 95 5.98 -30.66 7.81
CA LEU A 95 6.08 -29.35 8.48
C LEU A 95 6.56 -28.24 7.53
N LYS A 96 7.18 -28.59 6.40
CA LYS A 96 7.74 -27.64 5.44
C LYS A 96 7.04 -27.76 4.10
N VAL A 97 7.07 -26.67 3.33
CA VAL A 97 6.63 -26.70 1.95
C VAL A 97 7.72 -27.37 1.12
N ASN A 98 7.41 -28.51 0.51
CA ASN A 98 8.39 -29.33 -0.22
C ASN A 98 8.81 -28.72 -1.58
N GLN A 99 7.92 -27.96 -2.23
CA GLN A 99 8.19 -27.29 -3.50
C GLN A 99 7.81 -25.81 -3.39
N PRO A 100 8.68 -24.96 -2.80
CA PRO A 100 8.40 -23.54 -2.67
C PRO A 100 8.43 -22.85 -4.04
N ASN A 101 7.48 -21.94 -4.28
CA ASN A 101 7.46 -21.12 -5.50
C ASN A 101 8.77 -20.34 -5.63
N THR A 102 9.47 -20.51 -6.76
CA THR A 102 10.72 -19.79 -7.05
C THR A 102 10.48 -18.47 -7.79
N SER A 103 9.24 -18.15 -8.13
CA SER A 103 8.90 -16.91 -8.83
C SER A 103 9.31 -15.69 -8.00
N THR A 104 10.11 -14.80 -8.58
CA THR A 104 10.36 -13.48 -8.02
C THR A 104 9.03 -12.72 -8.01
N PHE A 105 8.63 -12.17 -6.87
CA PHE A 105 7.50 -11.24 -6.83
C PHE A 105 7.74 -10.11 -7.85
N PRO A 106 6.70 -9.56 -8.48
CA PRO A 106 6.85 -8.36 -9.30
C PRO A 106 7.63 -7.32 -8.49
N ALA A 107 8.71 -6.76 -9.06
CA ALA A 107 9.61 -5.86 -8.35
C ALA A 107 8.87 -4.70 -7.66
N ASP A 108 7.71 -4.33 -8.21
CA ASP A 108 6.86 -3.23 -7.74
C ASP A 108 6.04 -3.55 -6.47
N LYS A 109 6.02 -4.80 -6.01
CA LYS A 109 5.28 -5.23 -4.83
C LYS A 109 6.24 -5.58 -3.69
N GLU A 110 6.54 -4.59 -2.87
CA GLU A 110 7.13 -4.84 -1.57
C GLU A 110 6.12 -5.58 -0.69
N VAL A 111 6.38 -6.86 -0.42
CA VAL A 111 5.67 -7.58 0.63
C VAL A 111 6.15 -7.00 1.95
N SER A 112 5.30 -6.27 2.65
CA SER A 112 5.62 -5.76 3.98
C SER A 112 5.76 -6.95 4.94
N LEU A 113 6.99 -7.43 5.14
CA LEU A 113 7.34 -8.51 6.07
C LEU A 113 7.21 -8.11 7.54
N GLN A 114 6.86 -6.86 7.83
CA GLN A 114 6.68 -6.41 9.20
C GLN A 114 5.36 -6.98 9.74
N PRO A 115 5.40 -7.77 10.84
CA PRO A 115 4.20 -8.34 11.43
C PRO A 115 3.34 -7.19 11.94
N ASP A 116 2.09 -7.08 11.46
CA ASP A 116 0.81 -6.52 11.98
C ASP A 116 0.79 -5.50 13.16
N ASN A 117 1.94 -4.95 13.55
CA ASN A 117 2.18 -3.97 14.60
C ASN A 117 2.32 -2.56 14.02
N ALA A 118 2.25 -2.41 12.69
CA ALA A 118 2.03 -1.13 12.07
C ALA A 118 0.67 -0.62 12.52
N SER A 119 0.67 0.29 13.50
CA SER A 119 -0.57 0.93 13.93
C SER A 119 -1.28 1.51 12.70
N PRO A 120 -2.62 1.39 12.57
CA PRO A 120 -3.33 1.90 11.40
C PRO A 120 -3.16 3.43 11.22
N VAL A 121 -2.68 4.10 12.27
CA VAL A 121 -2.30 5.51 12.26
C VAL A 121 -1.00 5.74 11.49
N ASN A 122 -0.02 4.83 11.56
CA ASN A 122 1.24 4.93 10.81
C ASN A 122 0.99 4.83 9.30
N ASP A 123 0.18 3.87 8.86
CA ASP A 123 -0.18 3.71 7.45
C ASP A 123 -0.97 4.91 6.94
N LEU A 124 -1.87 5.44 7.76
CA LEU A 124 -2.60 6.66 7.48
C LEU A 124 -1.64 7.85 7.34
N ALA A 125 -0.64 7.99 8.22
CA ALA A 125 0.33 9.06 8.18
C ALA A 125 1.20 9.00 6.91
N LYS A 126 1.71 7.82 6.53
CA LYS A 126 2.46 7.62 5.28
C LYS A 126 1.65 8.04 4.06
N LYS A 127 0.42 7.53 3.96
CA LYS A 127 -0.49 7.84 2.85
C LYS A 127 -0.86 9.33 2.81
N LEU A 128 -1.06 9.98 3.95
CA LEU A 128 -1.34 11.42 4.03
C LEU A 128 -0.12 12.25 3.68
N SER A 129 1.08 11.84 4.09
CA SER A 129 2.33 12.53 3.78
C SER A 129 2.54 12.62 2.27
N LEU A 130 2.37 11.49 1.58
CA LEU A 130 2.42 11.43 0.12
C LEU A 130 1.41 12.35 -0.58
N MET A 131 0.25 12.60 0.03
CA MET A 131 -0.83 13.39 -0.58
C MET A 131 -0.79 14.88 -0.23
N SER A 132 -0.47 15.20 1.02
CA SER A 132 -0.55 16.57 1.56
C SER A 132 0.79 17.29 1.57
N GLY A 133 1.90 16.56 1.42
CA GLY A 133 3.25 17.10 1.55
C GLY A 133 3.68 17.40 2.99
N TYR A 134 2.84 17.11 3.99
CA TYR A 134 3.25 17.17 5.40
C TYR A 134 4.17 16.02 5.77
N ASP A 135 5.10 16.26 6.68
CA ASP A 135 6.00 15.24 7.21
C ASP A 135 5.23 14.16 8.02
N GLU A 136 5.66 12.91 7.91
CA GLU A 136 5.02 11.78 8.60
C GLU A 136 5.09 11.94 10.12
N ALA A 137 6.22 12.44 10.65
CA ALA A 137 6.37 12.66 12.08
C ALA A 137 5.49 13.81 12.58
N TYR A 138 5.28 14.85 11.75
CA TYR A 138 4.34 15.92 12.07
C TYR A 138 2.90 15.39 12.19
N ILE A 139 2.45 14.60 11.22
CA ILE A 139 1.08 14.04 11.21
C ILE A 139 0.85 13.15 12.44
N LYS A 140 1.83 12.31 12.81
CA LYS A 140 1.74 11.44 14.00
C LYS A 140 1.64 12.23 15.32
N LYS A 141 2.21 13.43 15.38
CA LYS A 141 2.19 14.30 16.57
C LYS A 141 0.89 15.08 16.73
N LEU A 142 0.04 15.13 15.71
CA LEU A 142 -1.22 15.87 15.77
C LEU A 142 -2.12 15.34 16.90
N LYS A 143 -2.74 16.27 17.63
CA LYS A 143 -3.77 15.94 18.62
C LYS A 143 -5.06 15.65 17.87
N VAL A 144 -5.47 14.39 17.90
CA VAL A 144 -6.70 13.90 17.27
C VAL A 144 -7.74 13.61 18.33
N LYS A 145 -8.95 14.14 18.16
CA LYS A 145 -10.06 13.90 19.08
C LYS A 145 -11.34 13.59 18.32
N THR A 146 -12.00 12.51 18.74
CA THR A 146 -13.33 12.15 18.25
C THR A 146 -14.38 13.00 18.96
N LEU A 147 -15.11 13.81 18.19
CA LEU A 147 -16.14 14.72 18.71
C LEU A 147 -17.51 14.04 18.75
N ILE A 148 -17.87 13.35 17.68
CA ILE A 148 -19.17 12.70 17.52
C ILE A 148 -18.93 11.30 16.99
N LEU A 149 -19.60 10.32 17.61
CA LEU A 149 -19.75 8.97 17.09
C LEU A 149 -21.25 8.63 17.11
N LYS A 150 -21.78 8.20 15.97
CA LYS A 150 -23.19 7.86 15.78
C LYS A 150 -23.32 6.61 14.94
N ILE A 151 -24.37 5.83 15.21
CA ILE A 151 -24.88 4.83 14.27
C ILE A 151 -26.01 5.49 13.50
N VAL A 152 -25.89 5.52 12.17
CA VAL A 152 -26.87 6.06 11.24
C VAL A 152 -27.45 4.89 10.44
N ARG A 153 -28.77 4.85 10.28
CA ARG A 153 -29.45 3.74 9.61
C ARG A 153 -30.10 4.21 8.31
N ASN A 154 -29.97 3.41 7.26
CA ASN A 154 -30.70 3.59 6.01
C ASN A 154 -31.71 2.44 5.84
N GLN A 155 -32.97 2.75 5.58
CA GLN A 155 -33.99 1.74 5.27
C GLN A 155 -33.86 1.36 3.79
N THR A 156 -33.65 0.08 3.51
CA THR A 156 -33.59 -0.47 2.15
C THR A 156 -34.59 -1.63 2.00
N SER A 157 -34.77 -2.13 0.78
CA SER A 157 -35.57 -3.34 0.55
C SER A 157 -35.04 -4.57 1.30
N LYS A 158 -33.73 -4.59 1.63
CA LYS A 158 -33.10 -5.64 2.44
C LYS A 158 -33.24 -5.43 3.95
N GLY A 159 -33.92 -4.36 4.38
CA GLY A 159 -34.08 -3.96 5.78
C GLY A 159 -33.24 -2.74 6.17
N LYS A 160 -33.08 -2.52 7.48
CA LYS A 160 -32.27 -1.43 8.05
C LYS A 160 -30.78 -1.77 7.92
N ILE A 161 -30.06 -0.97 7.15
CA ILE A 161 -28.61 -1.07 7.02
C ILE A 161 -27.96 0.02 7.89
N ASP A 162 -27.22 -0.42 8.90
CA ASP A 162 -26.53 0.47 9.83
C ASP A 162 -25.18 0.91 9.26
N SER A 163 -24.74 2.10 9.65
CA SER A 163 -23.43 2.64 9.32
C SER A 163 -22.91 3.50 10.47
N TYR A 164 -21.63 3.42 10.74
CA TYR A 164 -20.96 4.23 11.74
C TYR A 164 -20.55 5.56 11.12
N TYR A 165 -21.03 6.65 11.69
CA TYR A 165 -20.65 8.02 11.36
C TYR A 165 -19.81 8.61 12.50
N THR A 166 -18.70 9.24 12.13
CA THR A 166 -17.78 9.89 13.06
C THR A 166 -17.45 11.30 12.59
N LEU A 167 -17.38 12.26 13.52
CA LEU A 167 -16.77 13.57 13.31
C LEU A 167 -15.53 13.68 14.22
N VAL A 168 -14.38 14.01 13.63
CA VAL A 168 -13.07 14.09 14.29
C VAL A 168 -12.49 15.48 14.06
N CYS A 169 -11.77 16.01 15.06
CA CYS A 169 -10.87 17.14 14.87
C CYS A 169 -9.41 16.71 15.04
N ALA A 170 -8.52 17.33 14.28
CA ALA A 170 -7.08 17.17 14.35
C ALA A 170 -6.43 18.55 14.43
N GLY A 171 -5.39 18.71 15.24
CA GLY A 171 -4.66 19.97 15.32
C GLY A 171 -3.32 19.83 16.05
N ASP A 172 -2.42 20.79 15.82
CA ASP A 172 -1.06 20.77 16.37
C ASP A 172 -0.92 21.53 17.70
N GLY A 173 -1.99 22.18 18.17
CA GLY A 173 -1.97 23.05 19.34
C GLY A 173 -1.19 24.36 19.13
N LYS A 174 -0.80 24.68 17.89
CA LYS A 174 -0.05 25.89 17.51
C LYS A 174 -0.82 26.76 16.52
N GLY A 175 -2.12 26.52 16.36
CA GLY A 175 -2.98 27.27 15.45
C GLY A 175 -3.32 26.52 14.18
N MET A 176 -2.85 25.29 13.96
CA MET A 176 -3.39 24.45 12.90
C MET A 176 -4.56 23.61 13.43
N LEU A 177 -5.70 23.69 12.76
CA LEU A 177 -6.91 22.95 13.12
C LEU A 177 -7.59 22.43 11.85
N GLY A 178 -8.06 21.19 11.88
CA GLY A 178 -8.85 20.59 10.83
C GLY A 178 -9.98 19.74 11.40
N ILE A 179 -11.09 19.68 10.68
CA ILE A 179 -12.23 18.81 11.00
C ILE A 179 -12.51 17.86 9.84
N GLY A 180 -12.92 16.64 10.16
CA GLY A 180 -13.20 15.61 9.18
C GLY A 180 -14.35 14.71 9.62
N GLU A 181 -15.15 14.29 8.65
CA GLU A 181 -16.25 13.36 8.83
C GLU A 181 -15.91 12.02 8.17
N GLY A 182 -16.43 10.94 8.73
CA GLY A 182 -16.11 9.60 8.25
C GLY A 182 -17.31 8.71 8.43
N LYS A 183 -17.58 7.90 7.40
CA LYS A 183 -18.65 6.90 7.43
C LYS A 183 -18.13 5.55 6.96
N ASP A 184 -18.51 4.50 7.69
CA ASP A 184 -18.18 3.13 7.35
C ASP A 184 -19.29 2.17 7.78
N LEU A 185 -19.47 1.07 7.03
CA LEU A 185 -20.50 0.07 7.33
C LEU A 185 -20.00 -0.98 8.32
N GLU A 186 -18.72 -1.31 8.25
CA GLU A 186 -18.17 -2.50 8.89
C GLU A 186 -17.70 -2.22 10.32
N SER A 187 -17.02 -1.08 10.53
CA SER A 187 -16.44 -0.79 11.84
C SER A 187 -16.38 0.70 12.18
N PRO A 188 -16.67 1.08 13.45
CA PRO A 188 -16.47 2.46 13.92
C PRO A 188 -14.99 2.88 13.83
N ARG A 189 -14.03 1.96 13.93
CA ARG A 189 -12.60 2.26 13.82
C ARG A 189 -12.24 2.72 12.39
N LYS A 190 -12.79 2.05 11.37
CA LYS A 190 -12.61 2.46 9.96
C LYS A 190 -13.26 3.83 9.70
N ALA A 191 -14.44 4.10 10.27
CA ALA A 191 -15.07 5.42 10.18
C ALA A 191 -14.20 6.52 10.85
N MET A 192 -13.61 6.24 12.03
CA MET A 192 -12.68 7.16 12.69
C MET A 192 -11.42 7.43 11.85
N LEU A 193 -10.84 6.41 11.20
CA LEU A 193 -9.68 6.58 10.32
C LEU A 193 -10.01 7.45 9.09
N LYS A 194 -11.19 7.25 8.48
CA LYS A 194 -11.68 8.09 7.38
C LYS A 194 -11.89 9.55 7.82
N ALA A 195 -12.46 9.75 9.01
CA ALA A 195 -12.65 11.08 9.58
C ALA A 195 -11.31 11.76 9.92
N HIS A 196 -10.35 11.02 10.48
CA HIS A 196 -9.00 11.52 10.76
C HIS A 196 -8.28 11.90 9.46
N TRP A 197 -8.35 11.05 8.45
CA TRP A 197 -7.81 11.32 7.11
C TRP A 197 -8.36 12.63 6.52
N GLN A 198 -9.67 12.84 6.59
CA GLN A 198 -10.28 14.09 6.12
C GLN A 198 -9.90 15.30 6.99
N ALA A 199 -9.77 15.12 8.31
CA ALA A 199 -9.38 16.19 9.22
C ALA A 199 -7.96 16.71 8.92
N VAL A 200 -7.01 15.83 8.64
CA VAL A 200 -5.64 16.22 8.28
C VAL A 200 -5.58 16.93 6.93
N LYS A 201 -6.37 16.46 5.95
CA LYS A 201 -6.50 17.16 4.66
C LYS A 201 -7.04 18.57 4.79
N ASN A 202 -7.95 18.77 5.74
CA ASN A 202 -8.62 20.04 5.97
C ASN A 202 -7.91 20.89 7.05
N LEU A 203 -6.63 20.66 7.32
CA LEU A 203 -5.87 21.49 8.25
C LEU A 203 -5.81 22.93 7.72
N ALA A 204 -6.28 23.87 8.55
CA ALA A 204 -6.30 25.28 8.25
C ALA A 204 -5.71 26.08 9.41
N LYS A 205 -5.02 27.17 9.06
CA LYS A 205 -4.39 28.07 10.04
C LYS A 205 -5.44 28.97 10.67
N VAL A 206 -5.66 28.79 11.96
CA VAL A 206 -6.51 29.64 12.80
C VAL A 206 -5.68 30.79 13.36
N PRO A 207 -6.04 32.06 13.07
CA PRO A 207 -5.37 33.21 13.68
C PRO A 207 -5.69 33.29 15.17
N ARG A 208 -4.67 33.56 16.00
CA ARG A 208 -4.80 33.66 17.46
C ARG A 208 -4.04 34.88 17.97
N LEU A 209 -4.68 35.66 18.84
CA LEU A 209 -4.05 36.76 19.56
C LEU A 209 -3.16 36.20 20.67
N GLU A 210 -1.88 36.62 20.68
CA GLU A 210 -0.84 36.17 21.62
C GLU A 210 -0.73 34.64 21.77
N ASP A 211 -0.99 33.91 20.69
CA ASP A 211 -0.99 32.44 20.73
C ASP A 211 -1.89 31.85 21.84
N ARG A 212 -2.95 32.55 22.27
CA ARG A 212 -3.82 32.08 23.35
C ARG A 212 -5.32 32.27 23.12
N THR A 213 -5.77 33.36 22.49
CA THR A 213 -7.21 33.70 22.37
C THR A 213 -7.57 34.17 20.96
N VAL A 214 -8.86 34.40 20.71
CA VAL A 214 -9.38 34.87 19.42
C VAL A 214 -9.28 36.39 19.28
N TYR A 215 -9.28 36.89 18.04
CA TYR A 215 -9.32 38.33 17.78
C TYR A 215 -10.74 38.88 17.98
N GLY A 216 -10.95 39.55 19.11
CA GLY A 216 -12.22 40.22 19.45
C GLY A 216 -13.40 39.27 19.71
N ASN A 217 -14.61 39.83 19.66
CA ASN A 217 -15.85 39.07 19.79
C ASN A 217 -16.38 38.72 18.40
N ILE A 218 -16.68 37.44 18.19
CA ILE A 218 -17.11 36.89 16.91
C ILE A 218 -18.48 36.27 17.11
N GLU A 219 -19.44 36.67 16.30
CA GLU A 219 -20.72 35.98 16.19
C GLU A 219 -20.83 35.41 14.79
N HIS A 220 -21.09 34.10 14.70
CA HIS A 220 -21.26 33.44 13.42
C HIS A 220 -22.47 32.51 13.45
N LYS A 221 -23.16 32.44 12.31
CA LYS A 221 -24.32 31.56 12.10
C LYS A 221 -23.98 30.53 11.04
N TYR A 222 -24.17 29.27 11.37
CA TYR A 222 -24.09 28.14 10.44
C TYR A 222 -25.39 27.37 10.48
N VAL A 223 -26.13 27.37 9.36
CA VAL A 223 -27.48 26.80 9.26
C VAL A 223 -28.38 27.38 10.37
N SER A 224 -28.76 26.56 11.35
CA SER A 224 -29.62 26.92 12.49
C SER A 224 -28.86 27.09 13.79
N SER A 225 -27.54 26.93 13.81
CA SER A 225 -26.69 27.12 15.00
C SER A 225 -26.03 28.49 14.94
N VAL A 226 -26.09 29.23 16.04
CA VAL A 226 -25.38 30.52 16.20
C VAL A 226 -24.37 30.36 17.31
N VAL A 227 -23.09 30.64 17.02
CA VAL A 227 -22.00 30.56 17.99
C VAL A 227 -21.44 31.96 18.20
N GLN A 228 -21.40 32.38 19.46
CA GLN A 228 -20.74 33.60 19.88
C GLN A 228 -19.46 33.22 20.63
N LEU A 229 -18.32 33.61 20.08
CA LEU A 229 -16.98 33.47 20.65
C LEU A 229 -16.53 34.84 21.17
N ARG A 230 -16.04 34.88 22.40
CA ARG A 230 -15.53 36.10 23.03
C ARG A 230 -14.10 35.89 23.46
N SER A 231 -13.24 36.86 23.11
CA SER A 231 -11.86 36.91 23.60
C SER A 231 -11.86 37.01 25.13
N ALA A 232 -10.96 36.28 25.78
CA ALA A 232 -10.86 36.25 27.23
C ALA A 232 -9.48 36.75 27.70
N PRO A 233 -9.37 37.33 28.91
CA PRO A 233 -8.09 37.71 29.49
C PRO A 233 -7.22 36.47 29.79
N PRO A 234 -5.89 36.62 29.92
CA PRO A 234 -5.00 35.51 30.21
C PRO A 234 -5.36 34.87 31.56
N GLY A 235 -5.40 33.53 31.60
CA GLY A 235 -5.71 32.78 32.83
C GLY A 235 -7.21 32.52 33.05
N SER A 236 -8.08 32.98 32.15
CA SER A 236 -9.52 32.69 32.21
C SER A 236 -9.84 31.22 31.91
N GLY A 237 -9.00 30.55 31.11
CA GLY A 237 -9.23 29.20 30.62
C GLY A 237 -10.34 29.10 29.58
N LEU A 238 -10.70 27.85 29.22
CA LEU A 238 -11.73 27.55 28.23
C LEU A 238 -13.10 27.39 28.89
N ARG A 239 -13.93 28.45 28.82
CA ARG A 239 -15.31 28.47 29.34
C ARG A 239 -16.30 28.40 28.17
N CYS A 240 -16.48 27.21 27.63
CA CYS A 240 -17.21 26.99 26.38
C CYS A 240 -17.98 25.67 26.35
N ASN A 241 -18.80 25.49 25.31
CA ASN A 241 -19.48 24.22 25.03
C ASN A 241 -18.43 23.10 24.82
N PRO A 242 -18.66 21.85 25.29
CA PRO A 242 -17.70 20.75 25.12
C PRO A 242 -17.16 20.57 23.70
N MET A 243 -17.99 20.75 22.67
CA MET A 243 -17.53 20.65 21.28
C MET A 243 -16.55 21.75 20.91
N ILE A 244 -16.77 22.96 21.41
CA ILE A 244 -15.89 24.12 21.19
C ILE A 244 -14.61 23.96 22.01
N PHE A 245 -14.71 23.39 23.20
CA PHE A 245 -13.57 23.10 24.08
C PHE A 245 -12.55 22.20 23.39
N GLU A 246 -13.00 21.08 22.82
CA GLU A 246 -12.11 20.14 22.12
C GLU A 246 -11.45 20.78 20.88
N LEU A 247 -12.21 21.58 20.12
CA LEU A 247 -11.65 22.33 18.98
C LEU A 247 -10.61 23.36 19.43
N ALA A 248 -10.90 24.12 20.49
CA ALA A 248 -9.98 25.11 21.05
C ALA A 248 -8.69 24.44 21.54
N GLN A 249 -8.80 23.27 22.18
CA GLN A 249 -7.64 22.52 22.66
C GLN A 249 -6.78 21.94 21.52
N CYS A 250 -7.40 21.44 20.45
CA CYS A 250 -6.69 21.02 19.23
C CYS A 250 -6.03 22.22 18.50
N ALA A 251 -6.69 23.37 18.46
CA ALA A 251 -6.16 24.59 17.84
C ALA A 251 -5.07 25.29 18.67
N GLY A 252 -4.98 25.01 19.97
CA GLY A 252 -4.06 25.71 20.87
C GLY A 252 -4.59 27.05 21.39
N ILE A 253 -5.91 27.21 21.45
CA ILE A 253 -6.57 28.32 22.15
C ILE A 253 -6.64 27.93 23.63
N LYS A 254 -6.15 28.80 24.51
CA LYS A 254 -6.09 28.58 25.97
C LYS A 254 -7.22 29.32 26.70
N ASP A 255 -7.58 30.52 26.24
CA ASP A 255 -8.57 31.36 26.87
C ASP A 255 -9.69 31.69 25.88
N LEU A 256 -10.92 31.30 26.21
CA LEU A 256 -12.09 31.53 25.36
C LEU A 256 -13.38 31.48 26.17
N SER A 257 -14.26 32.45 25.98
CA SER A 257 -15.65 32.35 26.43
C SER A 257 -16.55 32.14 25.23
N ALA A 258 -17.34 31.05 25.22
CA ALA A 258 -18.24 30.79 24.11
C ALA A 258 -19.66 30.43 24.57
N LYS A 259 -20.65 30.92 23.82
CA LYS A 259 -22.05 30.56 24.00
C LYS A 259 -22.66 30.14 22.67
N VAL A 260 -23.45 29.06 22.71
CA VAL A 260 -24.23 28.60 21.57
C VAL A 260 -25.68 29.01 21.76
N TYR A 261 -26.20 29.75 20.79
CA TYR A 261 -27.59 30.18 20.70
C TYR A 261 -28.33 29.36 19.62
N ARG A 262 -29.67 29.41 19.67
CA ARG A 262 -30.56 28.68 18.76
C ARG A 262 -30.31 27.16 18.82
N SER A 263 -29.91 26.51 17.72
CA SER A 263 -29.71 25.05 17.67
C SER A 263 -28.37 24.63 18.27
N ARG A 264 -28.39 23.60 19.13
CA ARG A 264 -27.20 23.00 19.76
C ARG A 264 -26.80 21.67 19.13
N ASN A 265 -27.17 21.41 17.87
CA ASN A 265 -26.73 20.21 17.16
C ASN A 265 -25.20 20.18 17.06
N LYS A 266 -24.57 19.19 17.72
CA LYS A 266 -23.13 19.03 17.85
C LYS A 266 -22.38 19.19 16.52
N MET A 267 -22.89 18.58 15.44
CA MET A 267 -22.25 18.64 14.12
C MET A 267 -22.21 20.07 13.57
N ASN A 268 -23.34 20.78 13.67
CA ASN A 268 -23.46 22.14 13.18
C ASN A 268 -22.68 23.12 14.06
N VAL A 269 -22.63 22.90 15.37
CA VAL A 269 -21.81 23.71 16.30
C VAL A 269 -20.33 23.60 15.94
N VAL A 270 -19.84 22.40 15.62
CA VAL A 270 -18.44 22.19 15.21
C VAL A 270 -18.13 22.92 13.90
N LYS A 271 -18.97 22.73 12.87
CA LYS A 271 -18.82 23.39 11.57
C LYS A 271 -18.91 24.93 11.70
N CYS A 272 -19.87 25.42 12.49
CA CYS A 272 -20.02 26.85 12.82
C CYS A 272 -18.77 27.41 13.48
N THR A 273 -18.24 26.70 14.48
CA THR A 273 -17.07 27.15 15.23
C THR A 273 -15.84 27.20 14.34
N MET A 274 -15.64 26.20 13.48
CA MET A 274 -14.53 26.17 12.53
C MET A 274 -14.60 27.38 11.58
N GLU A 275 -15.76 27.65 10.98
CA GLU A 275 -15.94 28.81 10.11
C GLU A 275 -15.76 30.14 10.86
N ALA A 276 -16.26 30.24 12.09
CA ALA A 276 -16.10 31.43 12.93
C ALA A 276 -14.62 31.72 13.24
N LEU A 277 -13.83 30.67 13.47
CA LEU A 277 -12.40 30.78 13.73
C LEU A 277 -11.62 31.20 12.48
N LEU A 278 -12.00 30.71 11.31
CA LEU A 278 -11.33 31.04 10.04
C LEU A 278 -11.66 32.46 9.53
N LYS A 279 -12.86 32.98 9.82
CA LYS A 279 -13.30 34.31 9.36
C LYS A 279 -12.74 35.48 10.18
N GLN A 280 -11.91 35.20 11.18
CA GLN A 280 -11.30 36.24 11.99
C GLN A 280 -10.34 37.10 11.17
N LYS A 281 -10.42 38.42 11.38
CA LYS A 281 -9.42 39.35 10.85
C LYS A 281 -8.34 39.58 11.90
N THR A 282 -7.08 39.47 11.49
CA THR A 282 -5.96 39.85 12.37
C THR A 282 -5.88 41.37 12.49
N MET A 283 -5.27 41.86 13.58
CA MET A 283 -5.08 43.30 13.78
C MET A 283 -4.27 43.93 12.65
N ASP A 284 -3.27 43.22 12.13
CA ASP A 284 -2.44 43.66 11.01
C ASP A 284 -3.25 43.78 9.71
N GLN A 285 -4.13 42.82 9.43
CA GLN A 285 -5.04 42.89 8.28
C GLN A 285 -5.96 44.12 8.38
N ILE A 286 -6.54 44.37 9.55
CA ILE A 286 -7.41 45.54 9.77
C ILE A 286 -6.62 46.86 9.62
N ALA A 287 -5.38 46.90 10.13
CA ALA A 287 -4.52 48.07 10.00
C ALA A 287 -4.21 48.40 8.53
N ASN A 288 -3.89 47.37 7.74
CA ASN A 288 -3.60 47.50 6.31
C ASN A 288 -4.84 47.91 5.51
N GLU A 289 -6.01 47.32 5.80
CA GLU A 289 -7.28 47.70 5.16
C GLU A 289 -7.65 49.18 5.41
N ARG A 290 -7.32 49.70 6.59
CA ARG A 290 -7.69 51.07 7.01
C ARG A 290 -6.59 52.10 6.80
N GLY A 291 -5.36 51.69 6.51
CA GLY A 291 -4.19 52.57 6.47
C GLY A 291 -3.86 53.23 7.82
N LYS A 292 -4.29 52.63 8.94
CA LYS A 292 -4.10 53.19 10.29
C LYS A 292 -3.38 52.19 11.18
N LYS A 293 -2.43 52.69 11.98
CA LYS A 293 -1.71 51.87 12.97
C LYS A 293 -2.68 51.39 14.06
N VAL A 294 -2.80 50.09 14.23
CA VAL A 294 -3.51 49.45 15.34
C VAL A 294 -2.48 49.10 16.41
N ILE A 295 -2.71 49.54 17.65
CA ILE A 295 -1.81 49.32 18.79
C ILE A 295 -2.53 48.43 19.80
N ASP A 296 -1.91 47.32 20.19
CA ASP A 296 -2.33 46.54 21.35
C ASP A 296 -1.79 47.20 22.62
N LEU A 297 -2.68 47.87 23.36
CA LEU A 297 -2.36 48.61 24.58
C LEU A 297 -1.68 47.74 25.64
N ARG A 298 -2.08 46.46 25.76
CA ARG A 298 -1.51 45.57 26.76
C ARG A 298 -0.06 45.24 26.42
N LYS A 299 0.23 44.96 25.15
CA LYS A 299 1.59 44.68 24.69
C LYS A 299 2.50 45.89 24.89
N THR A 300 2.03 47.10 24.59
CA THR A 300 2.81 48.33 24.79
C THR A 300 3.07 48.65 26.26
N TYR A 301 2.09 48.39 27.13
CA TYR A 301 2.24 48.66 28.55
C TYR A 301 3.34 47.78 29.18
N TYR A 302 3.34 46.48 28.88
CA TYR A 302 4.30 45.53 29.44
C TYR A 302 5.64 45.46 28.69
N SER A 303 5.76 46.03 27.49
CA SER A 303 7.04 46.08 26.76
C SER A 303 8.06 47.03 27.39
N VAL A 304 7.62 47.96 28.24
CA VAL A 304 8.50 48.93 28.93
C VAL A 304 9.16 48.32 30.17
N GLN A 305 8.65 47.20 30.69
CA GLN A 305 9.15 46.54 31.91
C GLN A 305 10.24 45.47 31.64
N LYS A 306 10.68 45.33 30.39
CA LYS A 306 11.80 44.48 29.98
C LYS A 306 12.94 45.35 29.49
#